data_AF-A0A9Q0ZW94-F1
#
_entry.id   AF-A0A9Q0ZW94-F1
#
_cell.length_a   1.000
_cell.length_b   1.000
_cell.length_c   1.000
_cell.angle_alpha   90.00
_cell.angle_beta   90.00
_cell.angle_gamma   90.00
#
_symmetry.space_group_name_H-M   'P 1'
#
loop_
_entity.id
_entity.type
_entity.pdbx_description
1 polymer ?
#
loop_
_entity_poly.entity_id
_entity_poly.type
_entity_poly.pdbx_seq_one_letter_code
_entity_poly.pdbx_strand_id
1 'polypeptide(L)'
;MSFAFITESNAFQFNAICNPTNGLFDPRFKSRSSMILIFNMNEIDYTQPIQKDEKSESPTGNEDSQIGTVGCVAVDKNGNLAAATSTGGFVNKMVGRIGDTPIIGAGTYANNLCAVSATGRGETIIRGTVSRDVAALMEYKGLSLKEAAAYVVESNPRGDVGLVAVSAKGEVTMPFNTTGMFRACATEDGCSEVAIWPSVQD
;
A
#
# COMPACT_ATOMS: atom_id res chain seq x y z
N MET A 1 13.74 13.76 -1.27
CA MET A 1 12.42 13.37 -0.71
C MET A 1 11.82 12.36 -1.67
N SER A 2 11.44 11.17 -1.19
CA SER A 2 10.92 10.11 -2.06
C SER A 2 9.57 9.62 -1.54
N PHE A 3 8.67 9.29 -2.47
CA PHE A 3 7.33 8.78 -2.16
C PHE A 3 6.95 7.65 -3.10
N ALA A 4 6.14 6.71 -2.60
CA ALA A 4 5.52 5.67 -3.40
C ALA A 4 4.07 5.47 -2.99
N PHE A 5 3.23 5.14 -3.96
CA PHE A 5 1.78 5.02 -3.81
C PHE A 5 1.27 3.71 -4.41
N ILE A 6 0.25 3.16 -3.77
CA ILE A 6 -0.63 2.12 -4.28
C ILE A 6 -2.01 2.75 -4.48
N THR A 7 -2.63 2.51 -5.63
CA THR A 7 -4.03 2.85 -5.87
C THR A 7 -4.73 1.71 -6.57
N GLU A 8 -6.03 1.52 -6.35
CA GLU A 8 -6.87 0.62 -7.16
C GLU A 8 -8.04 1.38 -7.81
N SER A 9 -8.09 2.71 -7.67
CA SER A 9 -9.08 3.55 -8.33
C SER A 9 -8.43 4.59 -9.24
N ASN A 10 -9.04 4.80 -10.40
CA ASN A 10 -8.76 5.93 -11.30
C ASN A 10 -9.04 7.31 -10.67
N ALA A 11 -9.55 7.35 -9.41
CA ALA A 11 -10.02 8.56 -8.76
C ALA A 11 -8.93 9.33 -7.99
N PHE A 12 -7.72 8.79 -7.82
CA PHE A 12 -6.63 9.54 -7.20
C PHE A 12 -5.86 10.33 -8.26
N GLN A 13 -6.23 11.61 -8.42
CA GLN A 13 -5.49 12.54 -9.27
C GLN A 13 -4.11 12.84 -8.67
N PHE A 14 -3.07 12.30 -9.31
CA PHE A 14 -1.65 12.57 -9.05
C PHE A 14 -1.30 14.08 -9.05
N ASN A 15 -2.13 14.90 -9.71
CA ASN A 15 -2.00 16.37 -9.80
C ASN A 15 -2.01 17.11 -8.45
N ALA A 16 -2.42 16.47 -7.35
CA ALA A 16 -2.45 17.12 -6.04
C ALA A 16 -1.05 17.22 -5.36
N ILE A 17 -0.05 16.48 -5.83
CA ILE A 17 1.28 16.38 -5.16
C ILE A 17 2.40 16.97 -6.03
N CYS A 18 2.39 16.70 -7.34
CA CYS A 18 3.35 17.26 -8.29
C CYS A 18 2.64 18.23 -9.23
N ASN A 19 3.04 19.51 -9.23
CA ASN A 19 2.57 20.46 -10.23
C ASN A 19 3.25 20.15 -11.58
N PRO A 20 2.50 19.76 -12.62
CA PRO A 20 3.05 19.30 -13.89
C PRO A 20 3.80 20.40 -14.68
N THR A 21 3.69 21.66 -14.26
CA THR A 21 4.33 22.78 -14.96
C THR A 21 5.76 23.08 -14.53
N ASN A 22 6.20 22.68 -13.33
CA ASN A 22 7.48 23.13 -12.76
C ASN A 22 8.33 22.05 -12.07
N GLY A 23 7.90 20.79 -12.00
CA GLY A 23 8.65 19.73 -11.29
C GLY A 23 8.89 20.01 -9.79
N LEU A 24 8.29 21.08 -9.28
CA LEU A 24 8.41 21.57 -7.92
C LEU A 24 7.18 21.12 -7.15
N PHE A 25 7.46 20.44 -6.05
CA PHE A 25 6.52 20.05 -5.00
C PHE A 25 5.62 21.24 -4.62
N ASP A 26 4.31 21.02 -4.44
CA ASP A 26 3.40 22.09 -4.03
C ASP A 26 3.92 22.76 -2.74
N PRO A 27 4.25 24.07 -2.74
CA PRO A 27 4.79 24.76 -1.57
C PRO A 27 3.86 24.73 -0.35
N ARG A 28 2.57 24.39 -0.51
CA ARG A 28 1.62 24.17 0.60
C ARG A 28 1.96 22.95 1.46
N PHE A 29 2.77 22.01 0.96
CA PHE A 29 3.25 20.85 1.73
C PHE A 29 4.39 21.19 2.69
N LYS A 30 5.08 22.32 2.49
CA LYS A 30 6.32 22.68 3.20
C LYS A 30 6.10 23.32 4.58
N SER A 31 4.87 23.62 4.98
CA SER A 31 4.56 24.54 6.09
C SER A 31 4.04 23.87 7.38
N ARG A 32 3.78 22.56 7.39
CA ARG A 32 3.29 21.88 8.61
C ARG A 32 4.06 20.60 8.89
N SER A 33 4.96 20.67 9.86
CA SER A 33 5.70 19.57 10.50
C SER A 33 4.80 18.58 11.25
N SER A 34 3.53 18.45 10.84
CA SER A 34 2.51 17.62 11.45
C SER A 34 1.63 17.12 10.32
N MET A 35 2.07 16.06 9.66
CA MET A 35 1.31 15.38 8.61
C MET A 35 0.17 14.58 9.27
N ILE A 36 -0.89 15.26 9.67
CA ILE A 36 -2.21 14.64 9.84
C ILE A 36 -2.87 14.74 8.47
N LEU A 37 -2.74 13.66 7.69
CA LEU A 37 -3.51 13.49 6.48
C LEU A 37 -4.93 13.11 6.91
N ILE A 38 -5.83 14.10 6.93
CA ILE A 38 -7.26 13.88 7.16
C ILE A 38 -7.81 13.17 5.92
N PHE A 39 -7.83 11.84 5.93
CA PHE A 39 -8.80 11.09 5.14
C PHE A 39 -10.12 11.19 5.89
N ASN A 40 -11.06 11.91 5.29
CA ASN A 40 -12.39 12.10 5.84
C ASN A 40 -13.05 10.72 6.05
N MET A 41 -13.21 10.32 7.31
CA MET A 41 -14.04 9.19 7.71
C MET A 41 -15.49 9.62 7.51
N ASN A 42 -16.01 9.43 6.30
CA ASN A 42 -17.45 9.61 6.08
C ASN A 42 -18.18 8.46 6.78
N GLU A 43 -18.98 8.87 7.76
CA GLU A 43 -20.02 8.19 8.54
C GLU A 43 -20.24 6.69 8.29
N ILE A 44 -20.05 5.90 9.35
CA ILE A 44 -20.64 4.57 9.44
C ILE A 44 -22.15 4.76 9.65
N ASP A 45 -22.93 4.63 8.58
CA ASP A 45 -24.37 4.45 8.68
C ASP A 45 -24.66 3.06 9.27
N TYR A 46 -25.03 3.03 10.55
CA TYR A 46 -25.47 1.82 11.27
C TYR A 46 -26.93 1.47 10.94
N THR A 47 -27.31 1.41 9.67
CA THR A 47 -28.59 0.81 9.31
C THR A 47 -28.41 -0.71 9.20
N GLN A 48 -28.98 -1.44 10.16
CA GLN A 48 -28.97 -2.92 10.19
C GLN A 48 -29.56 -3.48 8.88
N PRO A 49 -28.90 -4.40 8.17
CA PRO A 49 -29.50 -5.02 7.00
C PRO A 49 -30.68 -5.90 7.43
N ILE A 50 -31.85 -5.62 6.86
CA ILE A 50 -33.05 -6.46 6.99
C ILE A 50 -32.69 -7.85 6.47
N GLN A 51 -32.86 -8.89 7.31
CA GLN A 51 -32.68 -10.29 6.90
C GLN A 51 -33.60 -10.59 5.70
N LYS A 52 -33.00 -11.03 4.59
CA LYS A 52 -33.71 -11.68 3.49
C LYS A 52 -33.09 -13.06 3.28
N ASP A 53 -33.99 -14.04 3.25
CA ASP A 53 -33.74 -15.48 3.26
C ASP A 53 -32.82 -15.99 2.16
N GLU A 54 -32.13 -17.08 2.50
CA GLU A 54 -31.08 -17.76 1.77
C GLU A 54 -31.48 -18.21 0.34
N LYS A 55 -30.52 -18.10 -0.58
CA LYS A 55 -30.39 -19.05 -1.68
C LYS A 55 -28.91 -19.41 -1.85
N SER A 56 -28.64 -20.70 -1.69
CA SER A 56 -27.34 -21.34 -1.83
C SER A 56 -26.86 -21.34 -3.28
N GLU A 57 -25.75 -20.66 -3.56
CA GLU A 57 -24.95 -20.90 -4.76
C GLU A 57 -23.59 -21.50 -4.35
N SER A 58 -23.23 -22.59 -5.01
CA SER A 58 -21.95 -23.30 -4.85
C SER A 58 -20.78 -22.39 -5.27
N PRO A 59 -19.67 -22.29 -4.52
CA PRO A 59 -18.56 -21.43 -4.91
C PRO A 59 -17.75 -22.13 -6.01
N THR A 60 -18.09 -21.85 -7.27
CA THR A 60 -17.18 -22.12 -8.39
C THR A 60 -16.06 -21.10 -8.31
N GLY A 61 -14.89 -21.57 -7.87
CA GLY A 61 -13.71 -20.77 -7.63
C GLY A 61 -13.26 -19.98 -8.86
N ASN A 62 -13.36 -18.66 -8.74
CA ASN A 62 -12.47 -17.62 -9.28
C ASN A 62 -13.05 -16.28 -8.81
N GLU A 63 -12.99 -16.04 -7.50
CA GLU A 63 -13.35 -14.76 -6.92
C GLU A 63 -12.13 -13.85 -6.97
N ASP A 64 -11.92 -13.17 -8.09
CA ASP A 64 -11.20 -11.89 -8.10
C ASP A 64 -12.09 -10.88 -7.36
N SER A 65 -12.18 -11.05 -6.04
CA SER A 65 -12.82 -10.08 -5.17
C SER A 65 -12.07 -8.77 -5.37
N GLN A 66 -12.71 -7.79 -6.04
CA GLN A 66 -12.12 -6.46 -6.22
C GLN A 66 -11.70 -5.93 -4.86
N ILE A 67 -10.40 -5.81 -4.67
CA ILE A 67 -9.81 -5.17 -3.51
C ILE A 67 -9.79 -3.69 -3.85
N GLY A 68 -10.13 -2.86 -2.86
CA GLY A 68 -10.03 -1.41 -2.98
C GLY A 68 -9.13 -0.90 -1.88
N THR A 69 -7.82 -1.07 -2.06
CA THR A 69 -6.80 -0.60 -1.12
C THR A 69 -5.95 0.49 -1.75
N VAL A 70 -5.71 1.54 -0.98
CA VAL A 70 -4.81 2.63 -1.32
C VAL A 70 -3.74 2.76 -0.25
N GLY A 71 -2.53 3.14 -0.66
CA GLY A 71 -1.38 3.22 0.23
C GLY A 71 -0.41 4.30 -0.18
N CYS A 72 0.28 4.88 0.79
CA CYS A 72 1.33 5.85 0.58
C CYS A 72 2.47 5.62 1.57
N VAL A 73 3.70 5.68 1.08
CA VAL A 73 4.91 5.68 1.89
C VAL A 73 5.80 6.86 1.47
N ALA A 74 6.47 7.46 2.46
CA ALA A 74 7.19 8.71 2.30
C ALA A 74 8.49 8.71 3.10
N VAL A 75 9.52 9.35 2.55
CA VAL A 75 10.76 9.67 3.28
C VAL A 75 11.17 11.12 3.03
N ASP A 76 11.41 11.86 4.12
CA ASP A 76 11.88 13.25 4.07
C ASP A 76 13.41 13.37 3.91
N LYS A 77 13.92 14.61 3.79
CA LYS A 77 15.35 14.89 3.65
C LYS A 77 16.17 14.56 4.91
N ASN A 78 15.52 14.45 6.05
CA ASN A 78 16.13 14.12 7.33
C ASN A 78 16.11 12.60 7.58
N GLY A 79 15.56 11.80 6.66
CA GLY A 79 15.40 10.36 6.82
C GLY A 79 14.18 9.96 7.66
N ASN A 80 13.25 10.88 7.94
CA ASN A 80 12.01 10.55 8.63
C ASN A 80 11.08 9.80 7.67
N LEU A 81 10.57 8.67 8.13
CA LEU A 81 9.74 7.75 7.36
C LEU A 81 8.30 7.77 7.86
N ALA A 82 7.35 7.69 6.93
CA ALA A 82 5.93 7.57 7.24
C ALA A 82 5.24 6.61 6.26
N ALA A 83 4.25 5.88 6.75
CA ALA A 83 3.41 4.99 5.97
C ALA A 83 1.94 5.19 6.35
N ALA A 84 1.05 5.13 5.36
CA ALA A 84 -0.39 5.16 5.55
C ALA A 84 -1.06 4.24 4.54
N THR A 85 -2.03 3.45 5.00
CA THR A 85 -2.80 2.54 4.15
C THR A 85 -4.28 2.68 4.52
N SER A 86 -5.15 2.63 3.51
CA SER A 86 -6.61 2.70 3.69
C SER A 86 -7.30 1.73 2.74
N THR A 87 -8.40 1.12 3.18
CA THR A 87 -9.11 0.11 2.39
C THR A 87 -10.60 0.13 2.66
N GLY A 88 -11.40 -0.18 1.64
CA GLY A 88 -12.80 -0.58 1.81
C GLY A 88 -12.94 -2.02 2.30
N GLY A 89 -11.87 -2.82 2.22
CA GLY A 89 -11.87 -4.27 2.40
C GLY A 89 -12.33 -5.00 1.15
N PHE A 90 -12.76 -6.25 1.31
CA PHE A 90 -13.27 -7.07 0.23
C PHE A 90 -14.74 -6.80 -0.08
N VAL A 91 -15.11 -6.98 -1.36
CA VAL A 91 -16.50 -7.14 -1.78
C VAL A 91 -17.10 -8.35 -1.07
N ASN A 92 -18.35 -8.23 -0.61
CA ASN A 92 -19.07 -9.28 0.12
C ASN A 92 -18.41 -9.74 1.43
N LYS A 93 -17.63 -8.87 2.09
CA LYS A 93 -17.09 -9.17 3.43
C LYS A 93 -18.21 -9.31 4.47
N MET A 94 -18.02 -10.21 5.43
CA MET A 94 -18.88 -10.28 6.61
C MET A 94 -18.85 -8.97 7.39
N VAL A 95 -19.98 -8.58 7.97
CA VAL A 95 -20.06 -7.41 8.86
C VAL A 95 -19.08 -7.60 10.02
N GLY A 96 -18.25 -6.60 10.26
CA GLY A 96 -17.20 -6.65 11.29
C GLY A 96 -15.89 -7.34 10.86
N ARG A 97 -15.75 -7.79 9.61
CA ARG A 97 -14.47 -8.32 9.11
C ARG A 97 -13.41 -7.22 9.07
N ILE A 98 -12.27 -7.49 9.73
CA ILE A 98 -11.09 -6.62 9.75
C ILE A 98 -10.00 -7.22 8.85
N GLY A 99 -9.43 -6.40 7.97
CA GLY A 99 -8.31 -6.77 7.10
C GLY A 99 -6.95 -6.40 7.70
N ASP A 100 -5.92 -6.46 6.87
CA ASP A 100 -4.52 -6.15 7.24
C ASP A 100 -4.26 -4.65 7.44
N THR A 101 -4.97 -3.80 6.69
CA THR A 101 -4.74 -2.35 6.63
C THR A 101 -4.70 -1.65 8.00
N PRO A 102 -5.63 -1.87 8.95
CA PRO A 102 -5.55 -1.22 10.26
C PRO A 102 -4.59 -1.90 11.25
N ILE A 103 -3.95 -3.01 10.87
CA ILE A 103 -3.09 -3.81 11.75
C ILE A 103 -1.62 -3.42 11.52
N ILE A 104 -1.02 -2.81 12.54
CA ILE A 104 0.39 -2.39 12.53
C ILE A 104 1.30 -3.61 12.35
N GLY A 105 2.18 -3.53 11.35
CA GLY A 105 3.09 -4.62 10.99
C GLY A 105 2.52 -5.62 9.98
N ALA A 106 1.21 -5.62 9.72
CA ALA A 106 0.62 -6.36 8.62
C ALA A 106 0.52 -5.49 7.37
N GLY A 107 -0.48 -4.61 7.30
CA GLY A 107 -0.73 -3.74 6.14
C GLY A 107 0.09 -2.45 6.14
N THR A 108 0.40 -1.90 7.31
CA THR A 108 1.14 -0.64 7.44
C THR A 108 2.26 -0.79 8.47
N TYR A 109 3.46 -0.35 8.12
CA TYR A 109 4.57 -0.27 9.06
C TYR A 109 5.55 0.83 8.67
N ALA A 110 6.07 1.56 9.65
CA ALA A 110 7.16 2.51 9.47
C ALA A 110 8.10 2.45 10.67
N ASN A 111 9.40 2.42 10.41
CA ASN A 111 10.45 2.56 11.42
C ASN A 111 11.56 3.48 10.88
N ASN A 112 12.70 3.53 11.56
CA ASN A 112 13.84 4.36 11.17
C ASN A 112 14.61 3.83 9.95
N LEU A 113 14.29 2.63 9.45
CA LEU A 113 14.99 1.98 8.33
C LEU A 113 14.15 2.02 7.06
N CYS A 114 12.86 1.71 7.16
CA CYS A 114 11.93 1.70 6.04
C CYS A 114 10.47 1.99 6.45
N ALA A 115 9.70 2.41 5.47
CA ALA A 115 8.25 2.53 5.53
C ALA A 115 7.63 1.63 4.45
N VAL A 116 6.58 0.90 4.81
CA VAL A 116 5.94 -0.12 3.99
C VAL A 116 4.42 0.02 4.07
N SER A 117 3.78 -0.07 2.91
CA SER A 117 2.34 -0.22 2.77
C SER A 117 2.05 -1.42 1.88
N ALA A 118 1.32 -2.40 2.39
CA ALA A 118 0.91 -3.59 1.66
C ALA A 118 -0.51 -3.47 1.12
N THR A 119 -0.82 -4.27 0.10
CA THR A 119 -2.13 -4.46 -0.50
C THR A 119 -2.29 -5.92 -0.91
N GLY A 120 -3.54 -6.38 -1.03
CA GLY A 120 -3.86 -7.73 -1.45
C GLY A 120 -4.76 -8.46 -0.46
N ARG A 121 -4.59 -9.78 -0.34
CA ARG A 121 -5.41 -10.62 0.52
C ARG A 121 -5.05 -10.42 1.98
N GLY A 122 -5.90 -9.70 2.70
CA GLY A 122 -5.67 -9.31 4.09
C GLY A 122 -5.31 -10.47 5.03
N GLU A 123 -5.95 -11.64 4.91
CA GLU A 123 -5.65 -12.81 5.74
C GLU A 123 -4.24 -13.37 5.50
N THR A 124 -3.74 -13.28 4.26
CA THR A 124 -2.36 -13.66 3.92
C THR A 124 -1.38 -12.64 4.49
N ILE A 125 -1.68 -11.34 4.33
CA ILE A 125 -0.84 -10.24 4.82
C ILE A 125 -0.74 -10.23 6.35
N ILE A 126 -1.84 -10.48 7.06
CA ILE A 126 -1.85 -10.59 8.54
C ILE A 126 -1.01 -11.77 9.00
N ARG A 127 -1.21 -12.96 8.40
CA ARG A 127 -0.49 -14.17 8.80
C ARG A 127 1.02 -14.06 8.57
N GLY A 128 1.41 -13.42 7.47
CA GLY A 128 2.82 -13.25 7.10
C GLY A 128 3.47 -11.98 7.64
N THR A 129 2.76 -11.17 8.44
CA THR A 129 3.27 -9.89 9.00
C THR A 129 4.06 -9.07 7.99
N VAL A 130 3.55 -8.98 6.75
CA VAL A 130 4.31 -8.60 5.55
C VAL A 130 5.10 -7.31 5.73
N SER A 131 4.46 -6.26 6.25
CA SER A 131 5.12 -4.96 6.40
C SER A 131 6.22 -4.97 7.46
N ARG A 132 6.02 -5.68 8.59
CA ARG A 132 7.04 -5.80 9.65
C ARG A 132 8.20 -6.69 9.21
N ASP A 133 7.92 -7.74 8.45
CA ASP A 133 8.90 -8.72 8.00
C ASP A 133 9.93 -8.09 7.07
N VAL A 134 9.51 -7.20 6.17
CA VAL A 134 10.45 -6.42 5.33
C VAL A 134 11.44 -5.64 6.21
N ALA A 135 10.93 -4.91 7.21
CA ALA A 135 11.78 -4.19 8.15
C ALA A 135 12.67 -5.12 8.99
N ALA A 136 12.17 -6.31 9.36
CA ALA A 136 12.90 -7.28 10.18
C ALA A 136 14.06 -7.92 9.39
N LEU A 137 13.85 -8.20 8.11
CA LEU A 137 14.89 -8.72 7.23
C LEU A 137 15.99 -7.69 6.99
N MET A 138 15.63 -6.42 6.82
CA MET A 138 16.61 -5.34 6.75
C MET A 138 17.39 -5.19 8.07
N GLU A 139 16.69 -5.22 9.20
CA GLU A 139 17.27 -4.99 10.53
C GLU A 139 18.15 -6.16 11.01
N TYR A 140 17.67 -7.39 10.90
CA TYR A 140 18.32 -8.57 11.48
C TYR A 140 19.20 -9.34 10.50
N LYS A 141 18.86 -9.36 9.21
CA LYS A 141 19.68 -10.03 8.18
C LYS A 141 20.54 -9.07 7.37
N GLY A 142 20.36 -7.76 7.52
CA GLY A 142 21.12 -6.75 6.78
C GLY A 142 20.83 -6.75 5.28
N LEU A 143 19.67 -7.27 4.85
CA LEU A 143 19.28 -7.28 3.43
C LEU A 143 18.98 -5.87 2.93
N SER A 144 19.17 -5.64 1.63
CA SER A 144 18.72 -4.41 0.99
C SER A 144 17.19 -4.33 0.96
N LEU A 145 16.64 -3.12 0.81
CA LEU A 145 15.18 -2.91 0.73
C LEU A 145 14.56 -3.78 -0.39
N LYS A 146 15.21 -3.81 -1.56
CA LYS A 146 14.73 -4.57 -2.72
C LYS A 146 14.72 -6.07 -2.46
N GLU A 147 15.79 -6.61 -1.88
CA GLU A 147 15.90 -8.04 -1.57
C GLU A 147 14.92 -8.46 -0.48
N ALA A 148 14.81 -7.67 0.59
CA ALA A 148 13.87 -7.94 1.68
C ALA A 148 12.42 -7.93 1.19
N ALA A 149 12.06 -6.92 0.39
CA ALA A 149 10.72 -6.78 -0.16
C ALA A 149 10.36 -7.88 -1.16
N ALA A 150 11.28 -8.23 -2.07
CA ALA A 150 11.10 -9.34 -3.00
C ALA A 150 10.94 -10.68 -2.26
N TYR A 151 11.79 -10.94 -1.27
CA TYR A 151 11.72 -12.16 -0.47
C TYR A 151 10.36 -12.33 0.21
N VAL A 152 9.82 -11.27 0.84
CA VAL A 152 8.51 -11.34 1.51
C VAL A 152 7.38 -11.59 0.51
N VAL A 153 7.39 -10.91 -0.64
CA VAL A 153 6.36 -11.07 -1.67
C VAL A 153 6.41 -12.49 -2.28
N GLU A 154 7.60 -13.01 -2.56
CA GLU A 154 7.80 -14.35 -3.14
C GLU A 154 7.53 -15.48 -2.14
N SER A 155 7.70 -15.23 -0.85
CA SER A 155 7.43 -16.22 0.22
C SER A 155 5.93 -16.40 0.49
N ASN A 156 5.08 -15.53 -0.04
CA ASN A 156 3.62 -15.63 0.08
C ASN A 156 3.00 -16.33 -1.15
N PRO A 157 1.78 -16.90 -1.01
CA PRO A 157 1.05 -17.47 -2.15
C PRO A 157 0.99 -16.50 -3.33
N ARG A 158 1.19 -17.04 -4.55
CA ARG A 158 1.09 -16.25 -5.78
C ARG A 158 -0.32 -15.67 -5.92
N GLY A 159 -0.41 -14.40 -6.33
CA GLY A 159 -1.68 -13.72 -6.55
C GLY A 159 -2.24 -12.97 -5.33
N ASP A 160 -1.56 -13.00 -4.18
CA ASP A 160 -2.15 -12.51 -2.92
C ASP A 160 -1.58 -11.19 -2.42
N VAL A 161 -0.35 -10.79 -2.77
CA VAL A 161 0.36 -9.72 -2.06
C VAL A 161 1.08 -8.77 -3.02
N GLY A 162 0.89 -7.48 -2.81
CA GLY A 162 1.71 -6.41 -3.33
C GLY A 162 2.10 -5.43 -2.22
N LEU A 163 3.21 -4.73 -2.38
CA LEU A 163 3.61 -3.70 -1.43
C LEU A 163 4.41 -2.59 -2.10
N VAL A 164 4.39 -1.41 -1.48
CA VAL A 164 5.31 -0.32 -1.75
C VAL A 164 6.11 -0.04 -0.52
N ALA A 165 7.41 0.19 -0.71
CA ALA A 165 8.31 0.49 0.39
C ALA A 165 9.34 1.54 0.01
N VAL A 166 9.73 2.34 1.00
CA VAL A 166 10.84 3.30 0.91
C VAL A 166 11.82 3.10 2.06
N SER A 167 13.11 3.26 1.77
CA SER A 167 14.18 3.23 2.75
C SER A 167 14.48 4.64 3.26
N ALA A 168 15.05 4.76 4.46
CA ALA A 168 15.59 6.02 4.99
C ALA A 168 16.60 6.70 4.04
N LYS A 169 17.22 5.91 3.14
CA LYS A 169 18.16 6.40 2.12
C LYS A 169 17.48 6.99 0.87
N GLY A 170 16.15 6.93 0.76
CA GLY A 170 15.44 7.39 -0.43
C GLY A 170 15.21 6.33 -1.51
N GLU A 171 15.69 5.10 -1.29
CA GLU A 171 15.45 3.96 -2.20
C GLU A 171 13.97 3.58 -2.18
N VAL A 172 13.40 3.28 -3.35
CA VAL A 172 12.00 2.91 -3.52
C VAL A 172 11.91 1.52 -4.12
N THR A 173 11.00 0.68 -3.62
CA THR A 173 10.68 -0.61 -4.24
C THR A 173 9.19 -0.89 -4.21
N MET A 174 8.68 -1.56 -5.23
CA MET A 174 7.24 -1.81 -5.41
C MET A 174 6.97 -3.24 -5.90
N PRO A 175 7.42 -4.31 -5.20
CA PRO A 175 7.19 -5.68 -5.65
C PRO A 175 5.76 -6.14 -5.40
N PHE A 176 5.29 -7.03 -6.27
CA PHE A 176 3.98 -7.66 -6.16
C PHE A 176 3.99 -9.03 -6.83
N ASN A 177 3.15 -9.94 -6.36
CA ASN A 177 2.95 -11.28 -6.93
C ASN A 177 1.54 -11.46 -7.53
N THR A 178 0.76 -10.39 -7.57
CA THR A 178 -0.54 -10.29 -8.24
C THR A 178 -0.36 -10.14 -9.76
N THR A 179 -1.43 -10.32 -10.53
CA THR A 179 -1.40 -10.10 -12.00
C THR A 179 -0.97 -8.67 -12.34
N GLY A 180 -1.39 -7.70 -11.54
CA GLY A 180 -0.99 -6.29 -11.64
C GLY A 180 -1.15 -5.58 -10.30
N MET A 181 -0.54 -4.41 -10.19
CA MET A 181 -0.66 -3.51 -9.04
C MET A 181 -0.52 -2.08 -9.56
N PHE A 182 -1.58 -1.26 -9.49
CA PHE A 182 -1.44 0.14 -9.85
C PHE A 182 -0.59 0.84 -8.79
N ARG A 183 0.49 1.43 -9.27
CA ARG A 183 1.52 2.00 -8.44
C ARG A 183 2.14 3.20 -9.12
N ALA A 184 2.67 4.07 -8.29
CA ALA A 184 3.46 5.18 -8.75
C ALA A 184 4.53 5.53 -7.73
N CYS A 185 5.66 6.05 -8.19
CA CYS A 185 6.67 6.61 -7.34
C CYS A 185 7.17 7.94 -7.87
N ALA A 186 7.68 8.77 -6.97
CA ALA A 186 8.33 10.04 -7.29
C ALA A 186 9.53 10.25 -6.35
N THR A 187 10.62 10.75 -6.91
CA THR A 187 11.84 11.09 -6.17
C THR A 187 12.23 12.54 -6.44
N GLU A 188 13.01 13.13 -5.53
CA GLU A 188 13.50 14.50 -5.67
C GLU A 188 14.46 14.68 -6.87
N ASP A 189 15.09 13.60 -7.31
CA ASP A 189 15.96 13.59 -8.50
C ASP A 189 15.18 13.68 -9.82
N GLY A 190 13.85 13.79 -9.74
CA GLY A 190 12.96 13.93 -10.90
C GLY A 190 12.52 12.60 -11.51
N CYS A 191 12.91 11.46 -10.96
CA CYS A 191 12.36 10.17 -11.41
C CYS A 191 10.91 10.03 -10.93
N SER A 192 10.00 9.89 -11.88
CA SER A 192 8.59 9.56 -11.66
C SER A 192 8.22 8.36 -12.52
N GLU A 193 7.62 7.35 -11.91
CA GLU A 193 7.13 6.15 -12.59
C GLU A 193 5.65 5.95 -12.26
N VAL A 194 4.84 5.59 -13.25
CA VAL A 194 3.46 5.15 -13.07
C VAL A 194 3.32 3.85 -13.84
N ALA A 195 2.90 2.78 -13.16
CA ALA A 195 2.81 1.46 -13.75
C ALA A 195 1.64 0.67 -13.16
N ILE A 196 1.19 -0.34 -13.92
CA ILE A 196 0.08 -1.23 -13.53
C ILE A 196 0.55 -2.67 -13.63
N TRP A 197 1.03 -3.05 -14.81
CA TRP A 197 1.50 -4.40 -15.10
C TRP A 197 2.98 -4.58 -14.71
N PRO A 198 3.45 -5.85 -14.61
CA PRO A 198 4.88 -6.12 -14.59
C PRO A 198 5.52 -5.54 -15.86
N SER A 199 6.67 -4.89 -15.73
CA SER A 199 7.46 -4.52 -16.89
C SER A 199 7.97 -5.79 -17.56
N VAL A 200 7.57 -6.02 -18.82
CA VAL A 200 8.10 -7.11 -19.63
C VAL A 200 9.60 -6.83 -19.83
N GLN A 201 10.45 -7.72 -19.33
CA GLN A 201 11.84 -7.78 -19.77
C GLN A 201 11.85 -8.52 -21.10
N ASP A 202 11.86 -7.76 -22.20
CA ASP A 202 12.16 -8.27 -23.53
C ASP A 202 13.65 -8.68 -23.65
#